data_AF-A0A7W8E263-F1
#
_entry.id   AF-A0A7W8E263-F1
#
_cell.length_a   1.000
_cell.length_b   1.000
_cell.length_c   1.000
_cell.angle_alpha   90.00
_cell.angle_beta   90.00
_cell.angle_gamma   90.00
#
_symmetry.space_group_name_H-M   'P 1'
#
loop_
_entity.id
_entity.type
_entity.pdbx_description
1 polymer ?
#
loop_
_entity_poly.entity_id
_entity_poly.type
_entity_poly.pdbx_seq_one_letter_code
_entity_poly.pdbx_strand_id
1 'polypeptide(L)'
;MANMLLSPKERNLTPDEVEHLDKRRRRGQLFLVICFQCLIVSTLLTLWSGQDLTYSPGWAHPVAYWNATTLILATFFGLTGLRLRRGSTEFISY
;
A
#
# COMPACT_ATOMS: atom_id res chain seq x y z
N MET A 1 27.14 11.40 -16.05
CA MET A 1 27.43 9.94 -15.96
C MET A 1 26.10 9.21 -15.86
N ALA A 2 25.88 8.15 -16.64
CA ALA A 2 24.62 7.40 -16.58
C ALA A 2 24.56 6.61 -15.27
N ASN A 3 23.48 6.78 -14.49
CA ASN A 3 23.34 6.02 -13.25
C ASN A 3 23.05 4.54 -13.57
N MET A 4 23.99 3.68 -13.20
CA MET A 4 23.90 2.23 -13.43
C MET A 4 22.85 1.54 -12.54
N LEU A 5 22.35 2.21 -11.49
CA LEU A 5 21.28 1.71 -10.62
C LEU A 5 19.89 1.76 -11.29
N LEU A 6 19.73 2.63 -12.30
CA LEU A 6 18.52 2.71 -13.10
C LEU A 6 18.49 1.55 -14.10
N SER A 7 17.31 1.00 -14.37
CA SER A 7 17.17 -0.02 -15.41
C SER A 7 17.56 0.57 -16.78
N PRO A 8 18.05 -0.25 -17.74
CA PRO A 8 18.46 0.27 -19.05
C PRO A 8 17.38 1.08 -19.78
N LYS A 9 16.11 0.79 -19.51
CA LYS A 9 14.95 1.52 -20.05
C LYS A 9 14.74 2.89 -19.38
N GLU A 10 15.12 3.03 -18.11
CA GLU A 10 14.96 4.27 -17.34
C GLU A 10 16.14 5.24 -17.54
N ARG A 11 17.28 4.78 -18.08
CA ARG A 11 18.49 5.61 -18.30
C ARG A 11 18.39 6.59 -19.46
N ASN A 12 17.51 6.32 -20.44
CA ASN A 12 17.35 7.13 -21.65
C ASN A 12 15.98 7.84 -21.71
N LEU A 13 15.32 8.02 -20.56
CA LEU A 13 14.04 8.72 -20.50
C LEU A 13 14.23 10.20 -20.79
N THR A 14 13.27 10.77 -21.53
CA THR A 14 13.14 12.21 -21.68
C THR A 14 12.71 12.86 -20.35
N PRO A 15 12.95 14.17 -20.15
CA PRO A 15 12.55 14.86 -18.92
C PRO A 15 11.07 14.65 -18.54
N ASP A 16 10.17 14.69 -19.52
CA ASP A 16 8.72 14.50 -19.30
C ASP A 16 8.39 13.08 -18.82
N GLU A 17 9.08 12.06 -19.37
CA GLU A 17 8.88 10.67 -18.96
C GLU A 17 9.39 10.40 -17.53
N VAL A 18 10.44 11.11 -17.10
CA VAL A 18 10.92 11.06 -15.71
C VAL A 18 9.87 11.62 -14.76
N GLU A 19 9.25 12.77 -15.09
CA GLU A 19 8.19 13.35 -14.27
C GLU A 19 6.98 12.39 -14.13
N HIS A 20 6.59 11.75 -15.24
CA HIS A 20 5.53 10.74 -15.22
C HIS A 20 5.88 9.53 -14.33
N LEU A 21 7.14 9.07 -14.38
CA LEU A 21 7.64 7.97 -13.55
C LEU A 21 7.61 8.33 -12.07
N ASP A 22 8.09 9.52 -11.71
CA ASP A 22 8.09 9.98 -10.32
C ASP A 22 6.68 10.18 -9.77
N LYS A 23 5.77 10.72 -10.58
CA LYS A 23 4.35 10.84 -10.22
C LYS A 23 3.70 9.48 -9.97
N ARG A 24 4.04 8.46 -10.78
CA ARG A 24 3.60 7.07 -10.57
C ARG A 24 4.13 6.52 -9.25
N ARG A 25 5.43 6.69 -8.97
CA ARG A 25 6.09 6.20 -7.75
C ARG A 25 5.56 6.89 -6.50
N ARG A 26 5.32 8.21 -6.54
CA ARG A 26 4.72 8.99 -5.44
C ARG A 26 3.31 8.50 -5.10
N ARG A 27 2.49 8.18 -6.12
CA ARG A 27 1.18 7.53 -5.92
C ARG A 27 1.32 6.15 -5.30
N GLY A 28 2.32 5.37 -5.73
CA GLY A 28 2.65 4.08 -5.12
C GLY A 28 2.99 4.19 -3.65
N GLN A 29 3.84 5.16 -3.27
CA GLN A 29 4.19 5.42 -1.87
C GLN A 29 2.96 5.83 -1.04
N LEU A 30 2.10 6.69 -1.58
CA LEU A 30 0.85 7.07 -0.91
C LEU A 30 -0.04 5.85 -0.63
N PHE A 31 -0.20 4.94 -1.59
CA PHE A 31 -0.95 3.70 -1.35
C PHE A 31 -0.30 2.78 -0.32
N LEU A 32 1.03 2.71 -0.25
CA LEU A 32 1.71 1.95 0.80
C LEU A 32 1.48 2.55 2.20
N VAL A 33 1.43 3.88 2.31
CA VAL A 33 1.10 4.56 3.58
C VAL A 33 -0.34 4.24 3.99
N ILE A 34 -1.30 4.32 3.07
CA ILE A 34 -2.71 3.97 3.35
C ILE A 34 -2.82 2.50 3.76
N CYS A 35 -2.13 1.60 3.04
CA CYS A 35 -2.05 0.18 3.40
C CYS A 35 -1.60 -0.01 4.85
N PHE A 36 -0.50 0.65 5.24
CA PHE A 36 0.03 0.55 6.60
C PHE A 36 -0.94 1.11 7.65
N GLN A 37 -1.60 2.23 7.37
CA GLN A 37 -2.64 2.78 8.25
C GLN A 37 -3.82 1.81 8.42
N CYS A 38 -4.30 1.18 7.33
CA CYS A 38 -5.33 0.16 7.40
C CYS A 38 -4.89 -1.06 8.22
N LEU A 39 -3.63 -1.49 8.10
CA LEU A 39 -3.08 -2.59 8.91
C LEU A 39 -3.03 -2.25 10.40
N ILE A 40 -2.63 -1.03 10.77
CA ILE A 40 -2.66 -0.57 12.18
C ILE A 40 -4.10 -0.66 12.71
N VAL A 41 -5.05 -0.08 11.98
CA VAL A 41 -6.46 -0.07 12.38
C VAL A 41 -7.00 -1.50 12.50
N SER A 42 -6.76 -2.36 11.52
CA SER A 42 -7.16 -3.77 11.54
C SER A 42 -6.56 -4.55 12.71
N THR A 43 -5.27 -4.31 13.01
CA THR A 43 -4.59 -4.94 14.15
C THR A 43 -5.28 -4.58 15.46
N LEU A 44 -5.66 -3.31 15.64
CA LEU A 44 -6.41 -2.87 16.83
C LEU A 44 -7.80 -3.52 16.88
N LEU A 45 -8.54 -3.52 15.78
CA LEU A 45 -9.89 -4.11 15.71
C LEU A 45 -9.89 -5.61 16.01
N THR A 46 -8.78 -6.29 15.74
CA THR A 46 -8.63 -7.74 16.00
C THR A 46 -8.81 -8.06 17.49
N LEU A 47 -8.49 -7.15 18.41
CA LEU A 47 -8.70 -7.31 19.85
C LEU A 47 -10.17 -7.56 20.21
N TRP A 48 -11.09 -6.91 19.51
CA TRP A 48 -12.54 -6.99 19.78
C TRP A 48 -13.31 -7.83 18.76
N SER A 49 -12.70 -8.14 17.61
CA SER A 49 -13.36 -8.91 16.55
C SER A 49 -13.80 -10.29 17.02
N GLY A 50 -13.01 -10.97 17.85
CA GLY A 50 -13.37 -12.28 18.40
C GLY A 50 -14.57 -12.21 19.36
N GLN A 51 -14.62 -11.17 20.20
CA GLN A 51 -15.75 -10.93 21.11
C GLN A 51 -17.02 -10.61 20.32
N ASP A 52 -16.91 -9.74 19.32
CA ASP A 52 -18.03 -9.33 18.48
C ASP A 52 -18.62 -10.51 17.69
N LEU A 53 -17.78 -11.41 17.16
CA LEU A 53 -18.23 -12.63 16.48
C LEU A 53 -18.90 -13.64 17.42
N THR A 54 -18.54 -13.64 18.71
CA THR A 54 -19.04 -14.65 19.66
C THR A 54 -20.30 -14.20 20.37
N TYR A 55 -20.38 -12.91 20.74
CA TYR A 55 -21.41 -12.40 21.63
C TYR A 55 -22.49 -11.58 20.94
N SER A 56 -22.22 -11.02 19.75
CA SER A 56 -23.21 -10.18 19.08
C SER A 56 -24.30 -11.05 18.42
N PRO A 57 -25.59 -10.67 18.55
CA PRO A 57 -26.70 -11.50 18.09
C PRO A 57 -26.89 -11.43 16.57
N GLY A 58 -27.23 -12.58 15.98
CA GLY A 58 -27.63 -12.67 14.57
C GLY A 58 -26.49 -12.32 13.62
N TRP A 59 -26.71 -11.29 12.79
CA TRP A 59 -25.72 -10.77 11.82
C TRP A 59 -25.13 -9.43 12.26
N ALA A 60 -25.39 -8.97 13.48
CA ALA A 60 -24.96 -7.67 13.95
C ALA A 60 -23.51 -7.72 14.45
N HIS A 61 -22.54 -7.92 13.55
CA HIS A 61 -21.11 -7.97 13.88
C HIS A 61 -20.34 -6.75 13.32
N PRO A 62 -20.58 -5.55 13.85
CA PRO A 62 -20.02 -4.31 13.30
C PRO A 62 -18.49 -4.27 13.35
N VAL A 63 -17.88 -4.76 14.42
CA VAL A 63 -16.42 -4.75 14.57
C VAL A 63 -15.79 -5.76 13.63
N ALA A 64 -16.40 -6.95 13.49
CA ALA A 64 -15.91 -7.97 12.58
C ALA A 64 -15.99 -7.51 11.11
N TYR A 65 -17.09 -6.89 10.70
CA TYR A 65 -17.24 -6.34 9.34
C TYR A 65 -16.28 -5.18 9.09
N TRP A 66 -16.10 -4.30 10.07
CA TRP A 66 -15.14 -3.20 9.96
C TRP A 66 -13.70 -3.73 9.87
N ASN A 67 -13.35 -4.75 10.64
CA ASN A 67 -12.03 -5.38 10.53
C ASN A 67 -11.82 -6.02 9.15
N ALA A 68 -12.79 -6.79 8.66
CA ALA A 68 -12.73 -7.41 7.33
C ALA A 68 -12.58 -6.37 6.22
N THR A 69 -13.36 -5.29 6.25
CA THR A 69 -13.24 -4.21 5.24
C THR A 69 -11.88 -3.52 5.28
N THR A 70 -11.35 -3.22 6.47
CA THR A 70 -10.00 -2.63 6.60
C THR A 70 -8.88 -3.56 6.10
N LEU A 71 -9.01 -4.88 6.29
CA LEU A 71 -8.08 -5.87 5.72
C LEU A 71 -8.15 -5.95 4.18
N ILE A 72 -9.36 -5.90 3.62
CA ILE A 72 -9.56 -5.88 2.17
C ILE A 72 -8.91 -4.62 1.57
N LEU A 73 -9.13 -3.46 2.18
CA LEU A 73 -8.51 -2.20 1.76
C LEU A 73 -6.99 -2.24 1.88
N ALA A 74 -6.45 -2.74 3.01
CA ALA A 74 -5.01 -2.91 3.19
C ALA A 74 -4.40 -3.76 2.08
N THR A 75 -5.03 -4.88 1.77
CA THR A 75 -4.57 -5.79 0.70
C THR A 75 -4.60 -5.09 -0.66
N PHE A 76 -5.70 -4.41 -0.99
CA PHE A 76 -5.83 -3.68 -2.26
C PHE A 76 -4.79 -2.58 -2.43
N PHE A 77 -4.62 -1.73 -1.41
CA PHE A 77 -3.65 -0.63 -1.44
C PHE A 77 -2.21 -1.14 -1.38
N GLY A 78 -1.95 -2.21 -0.63
CA GLY A 78 -0.64 -2.86 -0.59
C GLY A 78 -0.23 -3.39 -1.96
N LEU A 79 -1.09 -4.18 -2.61
CA LEU A 79 -0.80 -4.74 -3.94
C LEU A 79 -0.64 -3.64 -5.00
N THR A 80 -1.54 -2.66 -5.02
CA THR A 80 -1.48 -1.54 -5.98
C THR A 80 -0.25 -0.66 -5.72
N GLY A 81 0.04 -0.34 -4.46
CA GLY A 81 1.20 0.45 -4.05
C GLY A 81 2.51 -0.21 -4.43
N LEU A 82 2.65 -1.51 -4.14
CA LEU A 82 3.82 -2.30 -4.56
C LEU A 82 3.97 -2.31 -6.08
N ARG A 83 2.87 -2.52 -6.84
CA ARG A 83 2.89 -2.51 -8.31
C ARG A 83 3.34 -1.15 -8.88
N LEU A 84 2.83 -0.04 -8.36
CA LEU A 84 3.16 1.31 -8.84
C LEU A 84 4.60 1.72 -8.50
N ARG A 85 5.12 1.24 -7.36
CA ARG A 85 6.51 1.48 -6.91
C ARG A 85 7.53 0.57 -7.59
N ARG A 86 7.12 -0.43 -8.39
CA ARG A 86 8.06 -1.28 -9.15
C ARG A 86 8.99 -0.43 -10.03
N GLY A 87 10.28 -0.76 -9.99
CA GLY A 87 11.38 -0.02 -10.61
C GLY A 87 12.46 0.29 -9.57
N SER A 88 13.73 0.24 -9.97
CA SER A 88 14.86 0.52 -9.07
C SER A 88 14.79 1.99 -8.64
N THR A 89 14.77 2.23 -7.34
CA THR A 89 14.89 3.58 -6.79
C THR A 89 16.37 3.94 -6.69
N GLU A 90 16.73 5.08 -7.26
CA GLU A 90 18.07 5.69 -7.16
C GLU A 90 18.53 5.90 -5.71
N PHE A 91 17.58 5.94 -4.76
CA PHE A 91 17.74 6.40 -3.38
C PHE A 91 17.76 5.29 -2.30
N ILE A 92 17.92 4.01 -2.64
CA ILE A 92 18.23 2.98 -1.61
C ILE A 92 19.69 3.12 -1.10
N SER A 93 20.52 3.92 -1.79
CA SER A 93 21.96 4.07 -1.54
C SER A 93 22.36 5.26 -0.64
N TYR A 94 21.43 5.89 0.09
CA TYR A 94 21.79 6.89 1.12
C TYR A 94 21.67 6.31 2.52
#